data_AF-A0A816HMT2-F1
#
_entry.id   AF-A0A816HMT2-F1
#
_cell.length_a   1.000
_cell.length_b   1.000
_cell.length_c   1.000
_cell.angle_alpha   90.00
_cell.angle_beta   90.00
_cell.angle_gamma   90.00
#
_symmetry.space_group_name_H-M   'P 1'
#
loop_
_entity.id
_entity.type
_entity.pdbx_description
1 polymer ?
#
loop_
_entity_poly.entity_id
_entity_poly.type
_entity_poly.pdbx_seq_one_letter_code
_entity_poly.pdbx_strand_id
1 'polypeptide(L)'
;MRNKANVKRLQEQKCSHGALTDLKIDDVFAYLSINENTNDEHADDFDNTDLDIDFDNEYFADADNKDVTDDDENENEEDSEEDEDIESDLSEKQVKFGKEFFNMESSSIPIRDYDDLNERQPNFISLTCNIDGVAVYTSSEQSMWTFTACINELKRTIRFSMENIIVLAISVGRKKPSRVIMQKMLSPIVLRLKELQKPKLYQVSVNSCEMLRVYLIGISNDKPANSLVQNQPEPNALYGCSKCEIAGYTTAAKIHATPTTSKRITTTYVRIFPTPANDRPQMRSNARWHEISHALQNGHQFICCDKKIHSYGYLGECEFTNLAFVDRGISFMCDTLHTIYHGAFKRLLKLWLESSKKQPWSISSFLPLITIDLANIRYPSTTTRAPRNLSKCFKLKANESRVLLLIGYPIFKKYLPEVYYNHLKMLAFGITIGESRNISSKNLNDMELLLSSFVDNFPYHERYIVQNIHSVKHFAKTVNDFGPLFNYSTFNYESVIGYLSASIHGTKRVGSELIINLQLFKEAYFASTDHCSSSYLSTFIKYLDTKNKQHPKQRISTENVSEDDLDLLYKSFPKEYTIKSMKS
;
A
#
# COMPACT_ATOMS: atom_id res chain seq x y z
N MET A 1 -4.92 -47.58 -1.26
CA MET A 1 -4.24 -47.80 0.04
C MET A 1 -2.85 -47.16 0.17
N ARG A 2 -2.13 -46.80 -0.91
CA ARG A 2 -0.84 -46.07 -0.82
C ARG A 2 -0.92 -44.60 -0.36
N ASN A 3 -2.08 -43.94 -0.45
CA ASN A 3 -2.26 -42.55 0.03
C ASN A 3 -2.52 -42.40 1.53
N LYS A 4 -2.89 -43.48 2.26
CA LYS A 4 -3.05 -43.42 3.73
C LYS A 4 -1.73 -43.61 4.48
N ALA A 5 -0.74 -44.28 3.87
CA ALA A 5 0.56 -44.53 4.47
C ALA A 5 1.44 -43.26 4.51
N ASN A 6 1.36 -42.39 3.50
CA ASN A 6 2.15 -41.14 3.46
C ASN A 6 1.62 -40.06 4.42
N VAL A 7 0.31 -40.02 4.68
CA VAL A 7 -0.29 -39.10 5.67
C VAL A 7 0.06 -39.51 7.10
N LYS A 8 0.12 -40.82 7.37
CA LYS A 8 0.49 -41.34 8.69
C LYS A 8 1.97 -41.07 9.02
N ARG A 9 2.86 -41.17 8.02
CA ARG A 9 4.30 -40.88 8.16
C ARG A 9 4.60 -39.39 8.41
N LEU A 10 3.77 -38.48 7.88
CA LEU A 10 3.85 -37.03 8.14
C LEU A 10 3.27 -36.63 9.50
N GLN A 11 2.32 -37.39 10.04
CA GLN A 11 1.80 -37.18 11.40
C GLN A 11 2.73 -37.73 12.49
N GLU A 12 3.42 -38.85 12.22
CA GLU A 12 4.36 -39.46 13.17
C GLU A 12 5.69 -38.67 13.29
N GLN A 13 6.07 -37.86 12.28
CA GLN A 13 7.22 -36.94 12.37
C GLN A 13 6.95 -35.62 13.11
N LYS A 14 5.69 -35.27 13.40
CA LYS A 14 5.34 -34.11 14.24
C LYS A 14 5.33 -34.41 15.74
N CYS A 15 5.51 -35.66 16.15
CA CYS A 15 5.49 -36.08 17.55
C CYS A 15 6.88 -36.23 18.22
N SER A 16 7.97 -35.80 17.59
CA SER A 16 9.33 -35.98 18.13
C SER A 16 10.12 -34.72 18.45
N HIS A 17 9.48 -33.54 18.50
CA HIS A 17 10.10 -32.34 19.09
C HIS A 17 9.31 -31.95 20.34
N GLY A 18 9.86 -32.35 21.48
CA GLY A 18 9.23 -32.26 22.79
C GLY A 18 9.19 -30.86 23.38
N ALA A 19 8.23 -30.71 24.29
CA ALA A 19 8.20 -29.84 25.46
C ALA A 19 8.27 -28.31 25.23
N LEU A 20 7.09 -27.69 25.13
CA LEU A 20 6.82 -26.32 25.58
C LEU A 20 5.42 -26.23 26.20
N THR A 21 5.00 -27.30 26.86
CA THR A 21 3.83 -27.35 27.73
C THR A 21 4.33 -27.29 29.16
N ASP A 22 4.35 -26.09 29.74
CA ASP A 22 4.19 -25.80 31.18
C ASP A 22 4.59 -24.34 31.43
N LEU A 23 3.69 -23.42 31.11
CA LEU A 23 3.74 -22.07 31.67
C LEU A 23 2.40 -21.79 32.30
N LYS A 24 2.39 -21.74 33.65
CA LYS A 24 1.22 -21.35 34.44
C LYS A 24 0.92 -19.88 34.15
N ILE A 25 -0.03 -19.67 33.25
CA ILE A 25 -0.56 -18.38 32.80
C ILE A 25 -1.26 -17.61 33.95
N ASP A 26 -1.63 -18.30 35.03
CA ASP A 26 -2.43 -17.74 36.13
C ASP A 26 -1.67 -16.71 36.99
N ASP A 27 -0.33 -16.79 37.07
CA ASP A 27 0.46 -15.86 37.90
C ASP A 27 0.62 -14.46 37.24
N VAL A 28 0.42 -14.35 35.93
CA VAL A 28 0.44 -13.08 35.18
C VAL A 28 -0.83 -12.26 35.43
N PHE A 29 -1.96 -12.92 35.72
CA PHE A 29 -3.25 -12.24 35.87
C PHE A 29 -3.47 -11.65 37.26
N ALA A 30 -2.80 -12.16 38.30
CA ALA A 30 -2.89 -11.60 39.65
C ALA A 30 -2.35 -10.16 39.76
N TYR A 31 -1.42 -9.77 38.87
CA TYR A 31 -0.82 -8.43 38.88
C TYR A 31 -1.65 -7.38 38.11
N LEU A 32 -2.59 -7.81 37.26
CA LEU A 32 -3.46 -6.92 36.47
C LEU A 32 -4.83 -6.68 37.13
N SER A 33 -5.15 -7.39 38.22
CA SER A 33 -6.43 -7.27 38.93
C SER A 33 -6.44 -6.27 40.09
N ILE A 34 -5.34 -5.57 40.37
CA ILE A 34 -5.31 -4.49 41.36
C ILE A 34 -5.47 -3.16 40.63
N ASN A 35 -6.71 -2.82 40.28
CA ASN A 35 -7.22 -1.44 40.15
C ASN A 35 -8.73 -1.45 39.87
N GLU A 36 -9.48 -2.38 40.49
CA GLU A 36 -10.91 -2.19 40.72
C GLU A 36 -11.08 -1.45 42.03
N ASN A 37 -11.44 -0.17 41.95
CA ASN A 37 -12.41 0.52 42.81
C ASN A 37 -12.29 2.03 42.60
N THR A 38 -13.34 2.63 42.04
CA THR A 38 -14.22 3.59 42.72
C THR A 38 -15.28 4.05 41.70
N ASN A 39 -16.55 3.79 42.03
CA ASN A 39 -17.77 4.60 41.82
C ASN A 39 -17.97 5.27 40.43
N ASP A 40 -19.11 5.17 39.75
CA ASP A 40 -20.46 5.48 40.25
C ASP A 40 -21.59 4.81 39.44
N GLU A 41 -22.72 4.66 40.12
CA GLU A 41 -24.02 4.19 39.66
C GLU A 41 -24.69 5.20 38.71
N HIS A 42 -25.38 4.72 37.67
CA HIS A 42 -26.81 5.00 37.44
C HIS A 42 -27.31 4.32 36.15
N ALA A 43 -28.49 3.71 36.30
CA ALA A 43 -29.26 2.98 35.31
C ALA A 43 -29.83 3.90 34.21
N ASP A 44 -30.16 3.33 33.06
CA ASP A 44 -31.57 3.21 32.65
C ASP A 44 -31.76 2.31 31.43
N ASP A 45 -32.85 1.55 31.52
CA ASP A 45 -33.43 0.64 30.53
C ASP A 45 -33.69 1.30 29.18
N PHE A 46 -33.59 0.56 28.07
CA PHE A 46 -34.66 0.57 27.07
C PHE A 46 -34.69 -0.71 26.24
N ASP A 47 -35.92 -1.18 26.09
CA ASP A 47 -36.37 -2.48 25.65
C ASP A 47 -36.39 -2.64 24.11
N ASN A 48 -36.49 -3.90 23.72
CA ASN A 48 -36.56 -4.48 22.38
C ASN A 48 -37.51 -3.77 21.40
N THR A 49 -37.23 -3.90 20.09
CA THR A 49 -38.17 -4.60 19.18
C THR A 49 -37.51 -5.03 17.87
N ASP A 50 -37.81 -6.28 17.55
CA ASP A 50 -37.71 -7.04 16.29
C ASP A 50 -37.85 -6.25 14.98
N LEU A 51 -37.03 -6.58 13.99
CA LEU A 51 -37.48 -6.66 12.59
C LEU A 51 -36.73 -7.75 11.81
N ASP A 52 -37.54 -8.68 11.31
CA ASP A 52 -37.21 -9.80 10.44
C ASP A 52 -36.74 -9.37 9.03
N ILE A 53 -35.67 -10.06 8.58
CA ILE A 53 -35.50 -10.78 7.31
C ILE A 53 -35.95 -10.07 6.00
N ASP A 54 -35.00 -9.80 5.10
CA ASP A 54 -34.97 -10.51 3.80
C ASP A 54 -33.59 -10.43 3.11
N PHE A 55 -33.11 -11.61 2.74
CA PHE A 55 -31.85 -11.87 2.04
C PHE A 55 -32.16 -11.99 0.55
N ASP A 56 -31.59 -11.10 -0.26
CA ASP A 56 -31.42 -11.39 -1.68
C ASP A 56 -30.00 -11.09 -2.19
N ASN A 57 -29.57 -12.02 -3.02
CA ASN A 57 -28.27 -12.12 -3.67
C ASN A 57 -28.13 -11.09 -4.78
N GLU A 58 -26.91 -10.58 -5.00
CA GLU A 58 -26.38 -10.50 -6.37
C GLU A 58 -24.84 -10.41 -6.42
N TYR A 59 -24.32 -10.76 -7.59
CA TYR A 59 -23.09 -11.51 -7.83
C TYR A 59 -21.95 -10.61 -8.37
N PHE A 60 -20.73 -11.13 -8.26
CA PHE A 60 -19.44 -10.64 -8.75
C PHE A 60 -19.44 -9.78 -10.03
N ALA A 61 -19.07 -8.50 -9.88
CA ALA A 61 -18.24 -7.73 -10.81
C ALA A 61 -17.57 -6.60 -10.02
N ASP A 62 -16.24 -6.48 -10.11
CA ASP A 62 -15.53 -5.29 -9.64
C ASP A 62 -15.98 -4.11 -10.52
N ALA A 63 -16.88 -3.29 -10.00
CA ALA A 63 -17.24 -1.99 -10.53
C ALA A 63 -17.37 -1.03 -9.35
N ASP A 64 -16.51 -0.01 -9.35
CA ASP A 64 -16.59 1.13 -8.44
C ASP A 64 -17.93 1.86 -8.63
N ASN A 65 -18.88 1.62 -7.74
CA ASN A 65 -20.01 2.51 -7.52
C ASN A 65 -19.74 3.31 -6.24
N LYS A 66 -19.26 4.54 -6.43
CA LYS A 66 -19.36 5.62 -5.43
C LYS A 66 -20.70 6.31 -5.65
N ASP A 67 -21.70 5.95 -4.86
CA ASP A 67 -22.78 6.89 -4.57
C ASP A 67 -22.34 7.71 -3.35
N VAL A 68 -22.15 9.00 -3.62
CA VAL A 68 -21.96 10.05 -2.63
C VAL A 68 -23.33 10.69 -2.45
N THR A 69 -23.90 10.56 -1.26
CA THR A 69 -24.89 11.51 -0.75
C THR A 69 -24.18 12.26 0.37
N ASP A 70 -23.83 13.50 0.04
CA ASP A 70 -23.34 14.52 0.95
C ASP A 70 -24.43 14.87 1.96
N ASP A 71 -24.04 15.01 3.23
CA ASP A 71 -24.65 15.90 4.21
C ASP A 71 -23.59 16.08 5.30
N ASP A 72 -22.75 17.11 5.16
CA ASP A 72 -21.96 17.67 6.27
C ASP A 72 -22.05 19.19 6.16
N GLU A 73 -22.74 19.78 7.13
CA GLU A 73 -22.82 21.22 7.34
C GLU A 73 -21.49 21.73 7.93
N ASN A 74 -21.03 22.87 7.41
CA ASN A 74 -19.86 23.59 7.86
C ASN A 74 -20.07 24.19 9.26
N GLU A 75 -19.12 24.01 10.16
CA GLU A 75 -18.77 25.05 11.13
C GLU A 75 -17.25 25.21 11.18
N ASN A 76 -16.81 26.45 10.94
CA ASN A 76 -15.44 26.92 11.12
C ASN A 76 -15.24 27.23 12.60
N GLU A 77 -14.11 26.83 13.17
CA GLU A 77 -13.51 27.58 14.28
C GLU A 77 -11.98 27.43 14.20
N GLU A 78 -11.32 28.57 14.07
CA GLU A 78 -9.89 28.75 14.26
C GLU A 78 -9.62 28.62 15.75
N ASP A 79 -8.68 27.75 16.15
CA ASP A 79 -7.93 28.00 17.38
C ASP A 79 -6.55 27.34 17.33
N SER A 80 -5.56 28.16 17.63
CA SER A 80 -4.16 27.84 17.86
C SER A 80 -4.00 27.20 19.23
N GLU A 81 -3.31 26.05 19.36
CA GLU A 81 -2.72 25.66 20.64
C GLU A 81 -1.68 24.53 20.50
N GLU A 82 -0.86 24.46 21.53
CA GLU A 82 0.55 24.07 21.59
C GLU A 82 0.78 22.54 21.62
N ASP A 83 1.91 22.11 21.04
CA ASP A 83 2.38 20.73 21.01
C ASP A 83 2.79 20.24 22.43
N GLU A 84 1.96 19.44 23.09
CA GLU A 84 2.36 18.66 24.27
C GLU A 84 2.53 17.14 23.97
N ASP A 85 3.69 16.64 24.40
CA ASP A 85 4.22 15.28 24.24
C ASP A 85 3.40 14.19 24.97
N ILE A 86 2.33 13.67 24.34
CA ILE A 86 1.51 12.57 24.92
C ILE A 86 1.77 11.20 24.25
N GLU A 87 2.54 11.12 23.15
CA GLU A 87 2.68 9.88 22.33
C GLU A 87 3.78 8.89 22.79
N SER A 88 4.57 9.19 23.82
CA SER A 88 5.71 8.34 24.24
C SER A 88 5.30 7.07 25.00
N ASP A 89 4.20 7.09 25.75
CA ASP A 89 3.92 6.10 26.80
C ASP A 89 3.19 4.82 26.30
N LEU A 90 2.53 4.89 25.13
CA LEU A 90 1.86 3.74 24.49
C LEU A 90 2.82 2.87 23.69
N SER A 91 3.87 3.46 23.12
CA SER A 91 4.87 2.75 22.32
C SER A 91 5.79 1.88 23.19
N GLU A 92 6.19 2.35 24.38
CA GLU A 92 7.10 1.62 25.27
C GLU A 92 6.49 0.35 25.86
N LYS A 93 5.20 0.38 26.24
CA LYS A 93 4.48 -0.76 26.81
C LYS A 93 4.27 -1.89 25.79
N GLN A 94 4.05 -1.55 24.53
CA GLN A 94 3.93 -2.52 23.42
C GLN A 94 5.28 -3.12 23.02
N VAL A 95 6.35 -2.32 23.06
CA VAL A 95 7.73 -2.76 22.81
C VAL A 95 8.25 -3.67 23.94
N LYS A 96 7.84 -3.45 25.19
CA LYS A 96 8.25 -4.28 26.34
C LYS A 96 7.75 -5.73 26.25
N PHE A 97 6.51 -5.95 25.82
CA PHE A 97 5.96 -7.30 25.60
C PHE A 97 6.73 -8.10 24.53
N GLY A 98 7.16 -7.43 23.45
CA GLY A 98 7.98 -8.07 22.41
C GLY A 98 9.35 -8.53 22.92
N LYS A 99 9.95 -7.80 23.86
CA LYS A 99 11.26 -8.11 24.45
C LYS A 99 11.23 -9.30 25.41
N GLU A 100 10.13 -9.50 26.13
CA GLU A 100 9.98 -10.58 27.12
C GLU A 100 9.57 -11.92 26.48
N PHE A 101 8.94 -11.89 25.30
CA PHE A 101 8.38 -13.08 24.63
C PHE A 101 9.40 -13.90 23.81
N PHE A 102 10.50 -13.31 23.33
CA PHE A 102 11.40 -13.95 22.35
C PHE A 102 12.88 -14.02 22.76
N ASN A 103 13.20 -14.50 23.98
CA ASN A 103 14.59 -14.71 24.42
C ASN A 103 15.42 -15.59 23.44
N MET A 104 16.03 -14.97 22.43
CA MET A 104 17.04 -15.55 21.54
C MET A 104 17.99 -14.46 21.03
N GLU A 105 19.29 -14.74 21.09
CA GLU A 105 20.38 -13.85 20.70
C GLU A 105 20.42 -13.63 19.18
N SER A 106 20.61 -12.36 18.81
CA SER A 106 20.56 -11.85 17.45
C SER A 106 21.78 -12.22 16.62
N SER A 107 21.57 -12.83 15.44
CA SER A 107 22.53 -12.74 14.35
C SER A 107 22.35 -11.41 13.62
N SER A 108 23.39 -10.58 13.61
CA SER A 108 23.42 -9.26 12.97
C SER A 108 23.21 -9.34 11.46
N ILE A 109 22.10 -8.79 10.98
CA ILE A 109 21.89 -8.50 9.56
C ILE A 109 22.51 -7.11 9.27
N PRO A 110 23.29 -6.94 8.20
CA PRO A 110 23.88 -5.64 7.89
C PRO A 110 22.78 -4.64 7.50
N ILE A 111 22.80 -3.50 8.19
CA ILE A 111 22.12 -2.27 7.78
C ILE A 111 22.74 -1.83 6.44
N ARG A 112 21.91 -1.40 5.49
CA ARG A 112 22.42 -0.75 4.28
C ARG A 112 22.91 0.64 4.71
N ASP A 113 24.22 0.83 4.80
CA ASP A 113 24.80 2.13 5.14
C ASP A 113 24.47 3.14 4.04
N TYR A 114 23.44 3.96 4.27
CA TYR A 114 23.28 5.21 3.55
C TYR A 114 24.42 6.20 3.86
N ASP A 115 25.19 5.93 4.92
CA ASP A 115 26.49 6.57 5.16
C ASP A 115 27.44 6.35 3.97
N ASP A 116 27.40 5.19 3.31
CA ASP A 116 28.18 4.88 2.11
C ASP A 116 27.75 5.74 0.90
N LEU A 117 26.50 6.24 0.85
CA LEU A 117 26.05 7.21 -0.16
C LEU A 117 26.57 8.63 0.13
N ASN A 118 26.47 9.07 1.39
CA ASN A 118 26.99 10.36 1.84
C ASN A 118 28.53 10.43 1.72
N GLU A 119 29.23 9.32 2.01
CA GLU A 119 30.68 9.21 1.89
C GLU A 119 31.15 9.13 0.42
N ARG A 120 30.40 8.44 -0.47
CA ARG A 120 30.79 8.28 -1.88
C ARG A 120 30.39 9.43 -2.79
N GLN A 121 29.32 10.15 -2.48
CA GLN A 121 28.78 11.23 -3.33
C GLN A 121 28.21 12.38 -2.46
N PRO A 122 29.03 13.32 -1.97
CA PRO A 122 28.51 14.47 -1.25
C PRO A 122 27.55 15.28 -2.13
N ASN A 123 26.49 15.80 -1.50
CA ASN A 123 25.43 16.64 -2.08
C ASN A 123 24.55 15.93 -3.14
N PHE A 124 23.52 15.22 -2.67
CA PHE A 124 22.50 14.62 -3.52
C PHE A 124 21.09 14.79 -2.95
N ILE A 125 20.10 14.60 -3.83
CA ILE A 125 18.68 14.49 -3.52
C ILE A 125 18.23 13.09 -3.91
N SER A 126 17.44 12.44 -3.07
CA SER A 126 16.89 11.13 -3.38
C SER A 126 15.39 11.18 -3.64
N LEU A 127 14.94 10.33 -4.56
CA LEU A 127 13.55 10.22 -4.98
C LEU A 127 12.97 8.86 -4.64
N THR A 128 11.71 8.88 -4.22
CA THR A 128 10.82 7.71 -4.23
C THR A 128 9.70 7.97 -5.22
N CYS A 129 9.47 7.05 -6.16
CA CYS A 129 8.41 7.19 -7.16
C CYS A 129 7.23 6.23 -6.96
N ASN A 130 6.08 6.66 -7.47
CA ASN A 130 4.87 5.86 -7.60
C ASN A 130 4.37 5.94 -9.04
N ILE A 131 3.91 4.81 -9.54
CA ILE A 131 3.38 4.63 -10.88
C ILE A 131 2.09 3.86 -10.75
N ASP A 132 1.00 4.51 -11.09
CA ASP A 132 -0.32 3.92 -10.96
C ASP A 132 -1.26 4.34 -12.10
N GLY A 133 -2.24 3.48 -12.36
CA GLY A 133 -3.26 3.64 -13.38
C GLY A 133 -4.61 4.01 -12.78
N VAL A 134 -5.17 5.12 -13.23
CA VAL A 134 -6.51 5.59 -12.88
C VAL A 134 -7.44 5.41 -14.08
N ALA A 135 -8.62 4.84 -13.84
CA ALA A 135 -9.71 4.90 -14.82
C ALA A 135 -10.25 6.33 -14.88
N VAL A 136 -10.18 6.96 -16.05
CA VAL A 136 -10.57 8.38 -16.19
C VAL A 136 -12.09 8.56 -16.11
N TYR A 137 -12.83 7.57 -16.63
CA TYR A 137 -14.30 7.54 -16.57
C TYR A 137 -14.76 6.15 -16.20
N THR A 138 -15.80 6.06 -15.36
CA THR A 138 -16.42 4.80 -14.93
C THR A 138 -17.01 3.99 -16.09
N SER A 139 -17.36 4.65 -17.20
CA SER A 139 -18.00 4.05 -18.38
C SER A 139 -17.06 3.79 -19.56
N SER A 140 -15.75 4.05 -19.43
CA SER A 140 -14.80 3.90 -20.53
C SER A 140 -13.59 3.04 -20.15
N GLU A 141 -13.01 2.32 -21.12
CA GLU A 141 -11.74 1.59 -20.92
C GLU A 141 -10.52 2.53 -20.81
N GLN A 142 -10.71 3.85 -20.97
CA GLN A 142 -9.65 4.84 -20.97
C GLN A 142 -8.95 4.90 -19.60
N SER A 143 -7.65 4.68 -19.61
CA SER A 143 -6.80 4.70 -18.43
C SER A 143 -5.73 5.78 -18.53
N MET A 144 -5.57 6.55 -17.47
CA MET A 144 -4.48 7.48 -17.27
C MET A 144 -3.45 6.86 -16.33
N TRP A 145 -2.19 6.86 -16.74
CA TRP A 145 -1.07 6.43 -15.92
C TRP A 145 -0.27 7.64 -15.49
N THR A 146 -0.09 7.77 -14.18
CA THR A 146 0.67 8.87 -13.58
C THR A 146 2.00 8.32 -13.09
N PHE A 147 3.07 9.08 -13.31
CA PHE A 147 4.42 8.78 -12.84
C PHE A 147 4.78 9.93 -11.91
N THR A 148 4.72 9.68 -10.61
CA THR A 148 4.95 10.71 -9.59
C THR A 148 6.16 10.36 -8.75
N ALA A 149 6.83 11.37 -8.19
CA ALA A 149 7.94 11.19 -7.28
C ALA A 149 7.90 12.22 -6.16
N CYS A 150 8.40 11.85 -4.99
CA CYS A 150 8.64 12.76 -3.88
C CYS A 150 10.15 12.84 -3.59
N ILE A 151 10.55 13.96 -2.99
CA ILE A 151 11.91 14.17 -2.51
C ILE A 151 12.00 13.65 -1.07
N ASN A 152 12.87 12.68 -0.81
CA ASN A 152 12.93 12.03 0.50
C ASN A 152 13.51 12.95 1.59
N GLU A 153 14.36 13.91 1.21
CA GLU A 153 14.99 14.86 2.13
C GLU A 153 14.01 15.91 2.67
N LEU A 154 12.83 16.08 2.05
CA LEU A 154 11.77 16.94 2.59
C LEU A 154 11.21 16.36 3.89
N LYS A 155 10.86 17.25 4.83
CA LYS A 155 10.15 16.87 6.07
C LYS A 155 8.84 16.15 5.69
N ARG A 156 8.50 15.09 6.44
CA ARG A 156 7.32 14.26 6.18
C ARG A 156 6.02 15.07 6.06
N THR A 157 5.85 16.09 6.89
CA THR A 157 4.66 16.95 6.94
C THR A 157 4.38 17.69 5.63
N ILE A 158 5.41 17.94 4.82
CA ILE A 158 5.29 18.67 3.54
C ILE A 158 5.63 17.80 2.33
N ARG A 159 6.36 16.68 2.52
CA ARG A 159 6.91 15.84 1.44
C ARG A 159 5.87 15.39 0.42
N PHE A 160 4.66 15.08 0.90
CA PHE A 160 3.58 14.53 0.09
C PHE A 160 2.47 15.53 -0.24
N SER A 161 2.66 16.81 0.12
CA SER A 161 1.76 17.88 -0.31
C SER A 161 1.82 18.05 -1.83
N MET A 162 0.71 18.51 -2.43
CA MET A 162 0.53 18.57 -3.87
C MET A 162 1.64 19.37 -4.58
N GLU A 163 2.10 20.44 -3.95
CA GLU A 163 3.16 21.33 -4.40
C GLU A 163 4.56 20.67 -4.41
N ASN A 164 4.78 19.66 -3.56
CA ASN A 164 6.07 18.99 -3.40
C ASN A 164 6.16 17.66 -4.17
N ILE A 165 5.05 17.20 -4.76
CA ILE A 165 5.05 16.03 -5.63
C ILE A 165 5.50 16.42 -7.04
N ILE A 166 6.48 15.68 -7.54
CA ILE A 166 7.00 15.83 -8.89
C ILE A 166 6.25 14.87 -9.81
N VAL A 167 5.52 15.43 -10.78
CA VAL A 167 4.95 14.63 -11.88
C VAL A 167 6.02 14.45 -12.95
N LEU A 168 6.58 13.25 -13.03
CA LEU A 168 7.62 12.87 -13.99
C LEU A 168 7.05 12.67 -15.40
N ALA A 169 5.86 12.08 -15.49
CA ALA A 169 5.16 11.85 -16.74
C ALA A 169 3.67 11.57 -16.49
N ILE A 170 2.86 11.82 -17.53
CA ILE A 170 1.46 11.41 -17.62
C ILE A 170 1.30 10.69 -18.96
N SER A 171 0.60 9.57 -18.95
CA SER A 171 0.24 8.86 -20.17
C SER A 171 -1.23 8.51 -20.16
N VAL A 172 -1.94 8.94 -21.19
CA VAL A 172 -3.36 8.63 -21.36
C VAL A 172 -3.52 7.69 -22.54
N GLY A 173 -4.12 6.53 -22.29
CA GLY A 173 -4.38 5.51 -23.29
C GLY A 173 -5.80 4.98 -23.22
N ARG A 174 -6.26 4.33 -24.29
CA ARG A 174 -7.58 3.69 -24.31
C ARG A 174 -7.68 2.45 -23.43
N LYS A 175 -6.55 1.90 -22.99
CA LYS A 175 -6.42 0.67 -22.21
C LYS A 175 -5.18 0.74 -21.33
N LYS A 176 -5.14 -0.10 -20.30
CA LYS A 176 -3.94 -0.42 -19.54
C LYS A 176 -2.78 -0.74 -20.50
N PRO A 177 -1.59 -0.12 -20.34
CA PRO A 177 -0.46 -0.34 -21.22
C PRO A 177 0.01 -1.80 -21.13
N SER A 178 0.39 -2.37 -22.28
CA SER A 178 1.09 -3.65 -22.30
C SER A 178 2.47 -3.49 -21.65
N ARG A 179 3.11 -4.60 -21.27
CA ARG A 179 4.45 -4.59 -20.68
C ARG A 179 5.46 -3.87 -21.57
N VAL A 180 5.43 -4.15 -22.88
CA VAL A 180 6.28 -3.49 -23.87
C VAL A 180 6.04 -1.98 -23.92
N ILE A 181 4.77 -1.56 -23.91
CA ILE A 181 4.42 -0.13 -23.92
C ILE A 181 4.87 0.53 -22.61
N MET A 182 4.68 -0.12 -21.45
CA MET A 182 5.15 0.39 -20.16
C MET A 182 6.67 0.62 -20.18
N GLN A 183 7.47 -0.34 -20.62
CA GLN A 183 8.93 -0.16 -20.69
C GLN A 183 9.32 0.99 -21.65
N LYS A 184 8.63 1.15 -22.78
CA LYS A 184 8.84 2.30 -23.68
C LYS A 184 8.48 3.64 -23.04
N MET A 185 7.43 3.68 -22.23
CA MET A 185 7.02 4.88 -21.50
C MET A 185 8.02 5.25 -20.39
N LEU A 186 8.63 4.25 -19.75
CA LEU A 186 9.67 4.46 -18.73
C LEU A 186 10.98 5.00 -19.32
N SER A 187 11.31 4.65 -20.56
CA SER A 187 12.60 4.99 -21.17
C SER A 187 12.94 6.49 -21.17
N PRO A 188 12.07 7.42 -21.63
CA PRO A 188 12.37 8.85 -21.54
C PRO A 188 12.53 9.35 -20.10
N ILE A 189 11.79 8.79 -19.13
CA ILE A 189 11.90 9.14 -17.70
C ILE A 189 13.28 8.70 -17.18
N VAL A 190 13.66 7.45 -17.46
CA VAL A 190 14.94 6.87 -17.04
C VAL A 190 16.12 7.59 -17.68
N LEU A 191 16.05 7.96 -18.95
CA LEU A 191 17.08 8.77 -19.60
C LEU A 191 17.27 10.10 -18.88
N ARG A 192 16.17 10.80 -18.56
CA ARG A 192 16.26 12.07 -17.83
C ARG A 192 16.79 11.90 -16.42
N LEU A 193 16.34 10.88 -15.67
CA LEU A 193 16.86 10.56 -14.34
C LEU A 193 18.36 10.24 -14.40
N LYS A 194 18.81 9.47 -15.39
CA LYS A 194 20.23 9.14 -15.59
C LYS A 194 21.07 10.38 -15.88
N GLU A 195 20.53 11.39 -16.56
CA GLU A 195 21.21 12.68 -16.70
C GLU A 195 21.31 13.44 -15.37
N LEU A 196 20.29 13.34 -14.50
CA LEU A 196 20.29 13.99 -13.18
C LEU A 196 21.20 13.30 -12.16
N GLN A 197 21.63 12.06 -12.43
CA GLN A 197 22.67 11.38 -11.64
C GLN A 197 24.06 12.01 -11.81
N LYS A 198 24.26 12.81 -12.87
CA LYS A 198 25.48 13.58 -13.08
C LYS A 198 25.41 14.87 -12.25
N PRO A 199 26.54 15.38 -11.74
CA PRO A 199 26.57 16.65 -11.04
C PRO A 199 26.01 17.76 -11.93
N LYS A 200 25.02 18.49 -11.42
CA LYS A 200 24.45 19.68 -12.08
C LYS A 200 24.39 20.82 -11.08
N LEU A 201 24.56 22.03 -11.59
CA LEU A 201 24.45 23.25 -10.80
C LEU A 201 22.97 23.62 -10.68
N TYR A 202 22.47 23.70 -9.46
CA TYR A 202 21.11 24.13 -9.14
C TYR A 202 21.15 25.43 -8.35
N GLN A 203 20.27 26.36 -8.70
CA GLN A 203 20.04 27.54 -7.88
C GLN A 203 19.20 27.14 -6.67
N VAL A 204 19.77 27.27 -5.47
CA VAL A 204 19.10 26.93 -4.20
C VAL A 204 18.55 28.17 -3.52
N SER A 205 19.16 29.33 -3.78
CA SER A 205 18.63 30.64 -3.39
C SER A 205 19.00 31.70 -4.43
N VAL A 206 18.49 32.92 -4.27
CA VAL A 206 18.81 34.06 -5.14
C VAL A 206 20.32 34.23 -5.35
N ASN A 207 21.12 33.95 -4.32
CA ASN A 207 22.57 34.16 -4.32
C ASN A 207 23.40 32.87 -4.15
N SER A 208 22.78 31.68 -4.13
CA SER A 208 23.51 30.43 -3.94
C SER A 208 23.15 29.39 -5.00
N CYS A 209 24.20 28.77 -5.52
CA CYS A 209 24.10 27.62 -6.38
C CYS A 209 24.84 26.45 -5.74
N GLU A 210 24.26 25.26 -5.81
CA GLU A 210 24.86 24.04 -5.31
C GLU A 210 24.97 23.01 -6.43
N MET A 211 26.07 22.26 -6.40
CA MET A 211 26.26 21.11 -7.27
C MET A 211 25.54 19.92 -6.65
N LEU A 212 24.42 19.51 -7.24
CA LEU A 212 23.61 18.39 -6.75
C LEU A 212 23.56 17.26 -7.76
N ARG A 213 23.25 16.07 -7.26
CA ARG A 213 22.87 14.88 -8.03
C ARG A 213 21.50 14.43 -7.58
N VAL A 214 20.74 13.79 -8.47
CA VAL A 214 19.42 13.24 -8.13
C VAL A 214 19.41 11.75 -8.38
N TYR A 215 19.01 10.98 -7.36
CA TYR A 215 18.97 9.53 -7.41
C TYR A 215 17.57 9.00 -7.11
N LEU A 216 16.99 8.24 -8.04
CA LEU A 216 15.86 7.39 -7.72
C LEU A 216 16.37 6.19 -6.91
N ILE A 217 15.91 6.05 -5.66
CA ILE A 217 16.34 4.96 -4.77
C ILE A 217 15.24 3.93 -4.57
N GLY A 218 13.98 4.30 -4.80
CA GLY A 218 12.86 3.44 -4.51
C GLY A 218 11.57 3.74 -5.27
N ILE A 219 10.74 2.71 -5.34
CA ILE A 219 9.54 2.65 -6.15
C ILE A 219 8.45 1.97 -5.31
N SER A 220 7.36 2.67 -5.02
CA SER A 220 6.26 2.16 -4.19
C SER A 220 4.97 2.14 -5.00
N ASN A 221 4.52 0.95 -5.38
CA ASN A 221 3.27 0.75 -6.09
C ASN A 221 2.50 -0.43 -5.49
N ASP A 222 1.23 -0.56 -5.88
CA ASP A 222 0.50 -1.80 -5.69
C ASP A 222 1.17 -2.96 -6.46
N LYS A 223 0.77 -4.21 -6.17
CA LYS A 223 1.42 -5.38 -6.78
C LYS A 223 1.17 -5.51 -8.29
N PRO A 224 -0.05 -5.29 -8.82
CA PRO A 224 -0.30 -5.25 -10.26
C PRO A 224 0.54 -4.22 -11.03
N ALA A 225 0.65 -2.98 -10.56
CA ALA A 225 1.48 -1.96 -11.18
C ALA A 225 2.96 -2.32 -11.06
N ASN A 226 3.40 -2.82 -9.90
CA ASN A 226 4.76 -3.34 -9.72
C ASN A 226 5.10 -4.46 -10.72
N SER A 227 4.21 -5.42 -10.92
CA SER A 227 4.36 -6.49 -11.92
C SER A 227 4.59 -5.90 -13.32
N LEU A 228 3.80 -4.90 -13.71
CA LEU A 228 3.88 -4.26 -15.01
C LEU A 228 5.19 -3.45 -15.19
N VAL A 229 5.53 -2.63 -14.21
CA VAL A 229 6.73 -1.76 -14.21
C VAL A 229 8.01 -2.59 -14.15
N GLN A 230 8.04 -3.61 -13.29
CA GLN A 230 9.18 -4.52 -13.16
C GLN A 230 9.31 -5.48 -14.34
N ASN A 231 8.33 -5.54 -15.25
CA ASN A 231 8.27 -6.55 -16.30
C ASN A 231 8.35 -7.99 -15.74
N GLN A 232 7.56 -8.26 -14.71
CA GLN A 232 7.44 -9.56 -14.02
C GLN A 232 6.01 -10.09 -14.09
N PRO A 233 5.75 -11.40 -13.95
CA PRO A 233 4.40 -11.95 -13.95
C PRO A 233 3.49 -11.30 -12.90
N GLU A 234 2.19 -11.41 -13.16
CA GLU A 234 1.17 -10.95 -12.21
C GLU A 234 1.31 -11.61 -10.84
N PRO A 235 0.82 -10.97 -9.76
CA PRO A 235 0.99 -11.44 -8.39
C PRO A 235 0.41 -12.85 -8.11
N ASN A 236 -0.50 -13.33 -8.97
CA ASN A 236 -1.12 -14.65 -8.89
C ASN A 236 -0.43 -15.73 -9.77
N ALA A 237 0.67 -15.38 -10.44
CA ALA A 237 1.46 -16.32 -11.23
C ALA A 237 2.25 -17.30 -10.35
N LEU A 238 2.82 -18.34 -10.97
CA LEU A 238 3.70 -19.32 -10.31
C LEU A 238 4.86 -18.62 -9.56
N TYR A 239 5.51 -17.64 -10.18
CA TYR A 239 6.59 -16.84 -9.58
C TYR A 239 6.18 -15.36 -9.50
N GLY A 240 5.05 -15.10 -8.82
CA GLY A 240 4.42 -13.77 -8.73
C GLY A 240 5.00 -12.83 -7.66
N CYS A 241 5.90 -13.31 -6.79
CA CYS A 241 6.51 -12.47 -5.76
C CYS A 241 7.69 -11.67 -6.34
N SER A 242 7.68 -10.34 -6.18
CA SER A 242 8.77 -9.46 -6.64
C SER A 242 10.05 -9.57 -5.80
N LYS A 243 9.94 -10.12 -4.58
CA LYS A 243 11.03 -10.17 -3.60
C LYS A 243 11.81 -11.49 -3.57
N CYS A 244 11.14 -12.62 -3.84
CA CYS A 244 11.77 -13.94 -3.75
C CYS A 244 11.31 -14.88 -4.88
N GLU A 245 12.02 -15.99 -5.03
CA GLU A 245 11.76 -17.02 -6.04
C GLU A 245 10.86 -18.17 -5.52
N ILE A 246 10.10 -17.97 -4.44
CA ILE A 246 9.15 -18.98 -3.97
C ILE A 246 8.08 -19.20 -5.05
N ALA A 247 7.99 -20.44 -5.52
CA ALA A 247 6.97 -20.90 -6.43
C ALA A 247 5.64 -21.09 -5.69
N GLY A 248 4.57 -20.46 -6.17
CA GLY A 248 3.23 -20.71 -5.69
C GLY A 248 2.53 -21.86 -6.42
N TYR A 249 1.69 -22.64 -5.77
CA TYR A 249 0.91 -23.71 -6.42
C TYR A 249 -0.59 -23.38 -6.44
N THR A 250 -1.30 -23.97 -7.39
CA THR A 250 -2.73 -23.78 -7.54
C THR A 250 -3.48 -24.78 -6.66
N THR A 251 -4.41 -24.31 -5.85
CA THR A 251 -5.32 -25.16 -5.07
C THR A 251 -6.78 -24.78 -5.31
N ALA A 252 -7.70 -25.70 -5.07
CA ALA A 252 -9.14 -25.45 -5.19
C ALA A 252 -9.65 -24.63 -3.99
N ALA A 253 -10.33 -23.52 -4.26
CA ALA A 253 -10.84 -22.59 -3.25
C ALA A 253 -12.27 -22.93 -2.80
N LYS A 254 -13.20 -23.16 -3.73
CA LYS A 254 -14.61 -23.55 -3.48
C LYS A 254 -15.18 -24.36 -4.65
N ILE A 255 -16.10 -25.26 -4.33
CA ILE A 255 -17.00 -25.96 -5.27
C ILE A 255 -18.33 -25.20 -5.21
N HIS A 256 -18.65 -24.40 -6.25
CA HIS A 256 -19.97 -23.80 -6.39
C HIS A 256 -20.87 -24.77 -7.14
N ALA A 257 -22.00 -25.16 -6.54
CA ALA A 257 -23.10 -25.75 -7.28
C ALA A 257 -24.07 -24.62 -7.62
N THR A 258 -24.20 -24.26 -8.90
CA THR A 258 -25.23 -23.29 -9.30
C THR A 258 -26.61 -23.95 -9.19
N PRO A 259 -27.63 -23.28 -8.61
CA PRO A 259 -28.99 -23.79 -8.54
C PRO A 259 -29.72 -23.56 -9.87
N THR A 260 -29.10 -23.97 -10.98
CA THR A 260 -29.77 -24.07 -12.28
C THR A 260 -30.03 -25.54 -12.57
N THR A 261 -31.06 -25.81 -13.36
CA THR A 261 -31.60 -27.14 -13.75
C THR A 261 -30.55 -28.12 -14.31
N SER A 262 -29.33 -27.66 -14.55
CA SER A 262 -28.13 -28.44 -14.78
C SER A 262 -27.07 -28.11 -13.71
N LYS A 263 -26.84 -29.04 -12.76
CA LYS A 263 -25.78 -28.95 -11.74
C LYS A 263 -24.40 -28.80 -12.39
N ARG A 264 -24.00 -27.58 -12.76
CA ARG A 264 -22.62 -27.27 -13.11
C ARG A 264 -21.87 -26.97 -11.83
N ILE A 265 -20.97 -27.88 -11.48
CA ILE A 265 -19.99 -27.67 -10.43
C ILE A 265 -18.88 -26.81 -11.01
N THR A 266 -18.80 -25.54 -10.62
CA THR A 266 -17.65 -24.69 -10.96
C THR A 266 -16.65 -24.71 -9.80
N THR A 267 -15.43 -25.18 -10.09
CA THR A 267 -14.33 -25.16 -9.13
C THR A 267 -13.52 -23.88 -9.34
N THR A 268 -13.50 -23.01 -8.34
CA THR A 268 -12.64 -21.82 -8.35
C THR A 268 -11.25 -22.21 -7.86
N TYR A 269 -10.20 -21.77 -8.55
CA TYR A 269 -8.81 -22.02 -8.17
C TYR A 269 -8.15 -20.77 -7.62
N VAL A 270 -7.24 -20.95 -6.67
CA VAL A 270 -6.44 -19.88 -6.08
C VAL A 270 -4.96 -20.25 -6.10
N ARG A 271 -4.10 -19.27 -6.38
CA ARG A 271 -2.64 -19.41 -6.24
C ARG A 271 -2.27 -19.14 -4.80
N ILE A 272 -1.56 -20.08 -4.19
CA ILE A 272 -1.00 -19.94 -2.85
C ILE A 272 0.51 -20.09 -2.84
N PHE A 273 1.14 -19.47 -1.85
CA PHE A 273 2.58 -19.39 -1.69
C PHE A 273 2.94 -20.00 -0.34
N PRO A 274 3.23 -21.31 -0.30
CA PRO A 274 3.56 -21.98 0.95
C PRO A 274 4.88 -21.49 1.48
N THR A 275 5.05 -21.63 2.79
CA THR A 275 6.38 -21.60 3.40
C THR A 275 7.19 -22.78 2.86
N PRO A 276 8.35 -22.56 2.22
CA PRO A 276 9.20 -23.64 1.78
C PRO A 276 9.77 -24.41 2.99
N ALA A 277 10.02 -25.71 2.82
CA ALA A 277 10.58 -26.56 3.88
C ALA A 277 12.03 -26.20 4.29
N ASN A 278 12.69 -25.32 3.53
CA ASN A 278 14.01 -24.76 3.86
C ASN A 278 13.86 -23.25 4.16
N ASP A 279 14.36 -22.83 5.33
CA ASP A 279 14.07 -21.53 5.97
C ASP A 279 14.51 -20.26 5.21
N ARG A 280 15.31 -20.38 4.14
CA ARG A 280 15.83 -19.20 3.42
C ARG A 280 15.51 -19.28 1.93
N PRO A 281 14.46 -18.58 1.45
CA PRO A 281 14.17 -18.52 0.03
C PRO A 281 15.22 -17.71 -0.72
N GLN A 282 15.46 -18.08 -1.98
CA GLN A 282 16.29 -17.27 -2.89
C GLN A 282 15.62 -15.91 -3.10
N MET A 283 16.32 -14.85 -2.69
CA MET A 283 15.87 -13.47 -2.88
C MET A 283 16.24 -12.98 -4.28
N ARG A 284 15.41 -12.09 -4.81
CA ARG A 284 15.63 -11.45 -6.12
C ARG A 284 16.60 -10.28 -5.98
N SER A 285 17.40 -10.06 -7.02
CA SER A 285 18.32 -8.93 -7.17
C SER A 285 18.62 -8.70 -8.64
N ASN A 286 19.20 -7.56 -9.01
CA ASN A 286 19.65 -7.31 -10.38
C ASN A 286 20.65 -8.37 -10.85
N ALA A 287 21.59 -8.77 -9.99
CA ALA A 287 22.55 -9.83 -10.29
C ALA A 287 21.84 -11.14 -10.63
N ARG A 288 20.86 -11.53 -9.79
CA ARG A 288 20.08 -12.73 -10.02
C ARG A 288 19.25 -12.68 -11.30
N TRP A 289 18.69 -11.52 -11.63
CA TRP A 289 17.99 -11.34 -12.92
C TRP A 289 18.92 -11.45 -14.12
N HIS A 290 20.13 -10.93 -14.01
CA HIS A 290 21.14 -11.03 -15.06
C HIS A 290 21.56 -12.50 -15.28
N GLU A 291 21.76 -13.26 -14.20
CA GLU A 291 22.03 -14.72 -14.29
C GLU A 291 20.92 -15.46 -15.06
N ILE A 292 19.65 -15.18 -14.73
CA ILE A 292 18.50 -15.80 -15.41
C ILE A 292 18.45 -15.37 -16.88
N SER A 293 18.64 -14.08 -17.18
CA SER A 293 18.65 -13.53 -18.54
C SER A 293 19.76 -14.18 -19.38
N HIS A 294 20.98 -14.24 -18.86
CA HIS A 294 22.13 -14.86 -19.53
C HIS A 294 21.93 -16.36 -19.77
N ALA A 295 21.40 -17.09 -18.79
CA ALA A 295 21.09 -18.51 -18.95
C ALA A 295 20.07 -18.74 -20.08
N LEU A 296 18.99 -17.95 -20.12
CA LEU A 296 17.98 -18.05 -21.18
C LEU A 296 18.55 -17.73 -22.58
N GLN A 297 19.43 -16.72 -22.68
CA GLN A 297 20.10 -16.36 -23.94
C GLN A 297 21.00 -17.47 -24.46
N ASN A 298 21.62 -18.25 -23.56
CA ASN A 298 22.43 -19.42 -23.90
C ASN A 298 21.60 -20.70 -24.09
N GLY A 299 20.27 -20.59 -24.22
CA GLY A 299 19.38 -21.72 -24.48
C GLY A 299 19.12 -22.61 -23.27
N HIS A 300 19.53 -22.21 -22.05
CA HIS A 300 19.23 -22.97 -20.85
C HIS A 300 17.73 -22.94 -20.59
N GLN A 301 17.16 -24.10 -20.27
CA GLN A 301 15.76 -24.23 -19.90
C GLN A 301 15.65 -24.50 -18.41
N PHE A 302 14.86 -23.67 -17.72
CA PHE A 302 14.54 -23.86 -16.32
C PHE A 302 13.29 -24.74 -16.20
N ILE A 303 13.45 -25.97 -15.74
CA ILE A 303 12.37 -26.94 -15.58
C ILE A 303 11.98 -27.03 -14.11
N CYS A 304 10.70 -26.79 -13.81
CA CYS A 304 10.14 -26.97 -12.46
C CYS A 304 8.89 -27.85 -12.52
N CYS A 305 8.79 -28.82 -11.61
CA CYS A 305 7.68 -29.75 -11.25
C CYS A 305 6.86 -30.42 -12.38
N ASP A 306 6.49 -29.69 -13.44
CA ASP A 306 5.56 -30.08 -14.50
C ASP A 306 6.16 -30.04 -15.92
N LYS A 307 7.50 -30.08 -16.06
CA LYS A 307 8.23 -29.98 -17.36
C LYS A 307 7.98 -28.69 -18.18
N LYS A 308 7.32 -27.68 -17.60
CA LYS A 308 7.16 -26.36 -18.22
C LYS A 308 8.41 -25.52 -18.00
N ILE A 309 8.85 -24.83 -19.05
CA ILE A 309 9.94 -23.85 -18.97
C ILE A 309 9.44 -22.67 -18.15
N HIS A 310 10.08 -22.42 -17.00
CA HIS A 310 9.74 -21.31 -16.13
C HIS A 310 10.99 -20.52 -15.77
N SER A 311 11.05 -19.27 -16.21
CA SER A 311 12.18 -18.35 -16.03
C SER A 311 12.24 -17.70 -14.63
N TYR A 312 11.79 -18.40 -13.58
CA TYR A 312 11.65 -17.86 -12.21
C TYR A 312 10.91 -16.51 -12.12
N GLY A 313 10.03 -16.25 -13.08
CA GLY A 313 9.29 -14.98 -13.20
C GLY A 313 10.02 -13.86 -13.96
N TYR A 314 11.03 -14.19 -14.77
CA TYR A 314 11.65 -13.24 -15.70
C TYR A 314 10.82 -13.14 -16.99
N LEU A 315 10.25 -11.97 -17.29
CA LEU A 315 9.62 -11.69 -18.59
C LEU A 315 10.44 -10.74 -19.47
N GLY A 316 11.60 -10.31 -18.99
CA GLY A 316 12.49 -9.37 -19.68
C GLY A 316 13.11 -8.36 -18.72
N GLU A 317 13.88 -7.47 -19.33
CA GLU A 317 14.54 -6.35 -18.67
C GLU A 317 13.52 -5.33 -18.14
N CYS A 318 13.94 -4.57 -17.12
CA CYS A 318 13.18 -3.48 -16.51
C CYS A 318 13.93 -2.18 -16.74
N GLU A 319 13.29 -1.19 -17.35
CA GLU A 319 13.95 0.05 -17.75
C GLU A 319 14.61 0.78 -16.57
N PHE A 320 14.00 0.71 -15.37
CA PHE A 320 14.56 1.35 -14.19
C PHE A 320 15.89 0.76 -13.71
N THR A 321 16.23 -0.49 -14.04
CA THR A 321 17.52 -1.08 -13.64
C THR A 321 18.71 -0.46 -14.38
N ASN A 322 18.46 0.43 -15.35
CA ASN A 322 19.49 1.26 -15.98
C ASN A 322 19.97 2.43 -15.09
N LEU A 323 19.35 2.64 -13.94
CA LEU A 323 19.71 3.67 -12.94
C LEU A 323 20.62 3.08 -11.86
N ALA A 324 21.63 3.85 -11.45
CA ALA A 324 22.70 3.40 -10.54
C ALA A 324 22.23 2.76 -9.22
N PHE A 325 21.13 3.24 -8.62
CA PHE A 325 20.68 2.80 -7.29
C PHE A 325 19.38 2.01 -7.29
N VAL A 326 18.90 1.60 -8.46
CA VAL A 326 17.69 0.78 -8.57
C VAL A 326 18.06 -0.69 -8.71
N ASP A 327 17.74 -1.45 -7.67
CA ASP A 327 17.73 -2.91 -7.73
C ASP A 327 16.30 -3.44 -7.79
N ARG A 328 16.02 -4.30 -8.77
CA ARG A 328 14.68 -4.80 -9.06
C ARG A 328 14.07 -5.62 -7.91
N GLY A 329 14.88 -6.32 -7.11
CA GLY A 329 14.41 -7.04 -5.93
C GLY A 329 14.31 -6.17 -4.68
N ILE A 330 15.11 -5.11 -4.60
CA ILE A 330 15.21 -4.26 -3.40
C ILE A 330 14.37 -2.99 -3.54
N SER A 331 14.64 -2.15 -4.53
CA SER A 331 14.07 -0.81 -4.74
C SER A 331 12.56 -0.77 -4.97
N PHE A 332 11.94 -1.89 -5.37
CA PHE A 332 10.49 -1.99 -5.44
C PHE A 332 9.91 -2.38 -4.09
N MET A 333 9.37 -1.42 -3.36
CA MET A 333 9.02 -1.57 -1.95
C MET A 333 7.73 -2.37 -1.74
N CYS A 334 7.60 -2.96 -0.55
CA CYS A 334 6.36 -3.58 -0.10
C CYS A 334 5.41 -2.52 0.46
N ASP A 335 4.35 -2.22 -0.29
CA ASP A 335 3.34 -1.25 0.16
C ASP A 335 2.44 -1.83 1.28
N THR A 336 2.31 -1.06 2.36
CA THR A 336 1.43 -1.34 3.51
C THR A 336 -0.05 -1.31 3.17
N LEU A 337 -0.50 -0.36 2.35
CA LEU A 337 -1.92 -0.11 2.12
C LEU A 337 -2.59 -1.35 1.52
N HIS A 338 -2.08 -1.79 0.38
CA HIS A 338 -2.61 -2.90 -0.40
C HIS A 338 -2.24 -4.25 0.18
N THR A 339 -1.04 -4.38 0.77
CA THR A 339 -0.57 -5.68 1.27
C THR A 339 -1.06 -6.00 2.67
N ILE A 340 -0.99 -5.04 3.59
CA ILE A 340 -1.34 -5.24 5.01
C ILE A 340 -2.80 -4.92 5.22
N TYR A 341 -3.20 -3.66 5.03
CA TYR A 341 -4.50 -3.17 5.49
C TYR A 341 -5.66 -3.67 4.62
N HIS A 342 -5.56 -3.55 3.29
CA HIS A 342 -6.54 -4.10 2.34
C HIS A 342 -6.30 -5.58 2.02
N GLY A 343 -5.08 -6.07 2.21
CA GLY A 343 -4.67 -7.41 1.83
C GLY A 343 -4.81 -8.43 2.96
N ALA A 344 -3.84 -8.45 3.85
CA ALA A 344 -3.71 -9.44 4.92
C ALA A 344 -4.80 -9.27 5.99
N PHE A 345 -4.91 -8.09 6.59
CA PHE A 345 -5.81 -7.87 7.72
C PHE A 345 -7.28 -7.95 7.33
N LYS A 346 -7.68 -7.30 6.22
CA LYS A 346 -9.05 -7.41 5.68
C LYS A 346 -9.43 -8.86 5.35
N ARG A 347 -8.47 -9.70 4.94
CA ARG A 347 -8.70 -11.13 4.74
C ARG A 347 -8.94 -11.87 6.06
N LEU A 348 -8.22 -11.54 7.12
CA LEU A 348 -8.48 -12.08 8.45
C LEU A 348 -9.88 -11.68 8.95
N LEU A 349 -10.28 -10.42 8.80
CA LEU A 349 -11.63 -9.96 9.14
C LEU A 349 -12.72 -10.76 8.39
N LYS A 350 -12.53 -11.01 7.08
CA LYS A 350 -13.44 -11.87 6.30
C LYS A 350 -13.49 -13.30 6.83
N LEU A 351 -12.35 -13.86 7.22
CA LEU A 351 -12.32 -15.21 7.83
C LEU A 351 -13.16 -15.23 9.10
N TRP A 352 -13.01 -14.24 9.95
CA TRP A 352 -13.66 -14.16 11.25
C TRP A 352 -15.17 -13.89 11.16
N LEU A 353 -15.57 -12.94 10.30
CA LEU A 353 -16.94 -12.40 10.28
C LEU A 353 -17.81 -12.96 9.16
N GLU A 354 -17.23 -13.47 8.08
CA GLU A 354 -17.98 -13.95 6.89
C GLU A 354 -17.88 -15.48 6.68
N SER A 355 -17.05 -16.18 7.46
CA SER A 355 -17.00 -17.65 7.40
C SER A 355 -18.22 -18.28 8.07
N SER A 356 -18.54 -19.52 7.67
CA SER A 356 -19.51 -20.36 8.38
C SER A 356 -19.17 -20.45 9.88
N LYS A 357 -20.20 -20.37 10.73
CA LYS A 357 -20.12 -20.57 12.19
C LYS A 357 -19.46 -21.89 12.61
N LYS A 358 -19.35 -22.87 11.70
CA LYS A 358 -18.66 -24.15 11.93
C LYS A 358 -17.13 -24.04 11.89
N GLN A 359 -16.59 -22.94 11.35
CA GLN A 359 -15.15 -22.75 11.31
C GLN A 359 -14.64 -22.32 12.70
N PRO A 360 -13.51 -22.88 13.16
CA PRO A 360 -13.00 -22.62 14.51
C PRO A 360 -12.62 -21.16 14.76
N TRP A 361 -12.34 -20.40 13.71
CA TRP A 361 -12.01 -18.97 13.78
C TRP A 361 -13.22 -18.04 13.59
N SER A 362 -14.44 -18.57 13.38
CA SER A 362 -15.60 -17.73 13.12
C SER A 362 -16.10 -17.08 14.40
N ILE A 363 -16.18 -15.76 14.38
CA ILE A 363 -16.78 -14.92 15.43
C ILE A 363 -17.96 -14.12 14.89
N SER A 364 -18.51 -14.55 13.75
CA SER A 364 -19.66 -13.91 13.08
C SER A 364 -20.88 -13.73 14.00
N SER A 365 -21.10 -14.65 14.94
CA SER A 365 -22.19 -14.55 15.93
C SER A 365 -22.00 -13.42 16.93
N PHE A 366 -20.77 -12.95 17.15
CA PHE A 366 -20.45 -11.89 18.10
C PHE A 366 -20.44 -10.49 17.45
N LEU A 367 -20.76 -10.37 16.16
CA LEU A 367 -20.72 -9.11 15.43
C LEU A 367 -21.50 -7.96 16.11
N PRO A 368 -22.71 -8.16 16.68
CA PRO A 368 -23.41 -7.11 17.43
C PRO A 368 -22.60 -6.62 18.64
N LEU A 369 -22.05 -7.54 19.43
CA LEU A 369 -21.24 -7.22 20.61
C LEU A 369 -19.92 -6.53 20.24
N ILE A 370 -19.26 -6.99 19.16
CA ILE A 370 -18.05 -6.36 18.63
C ILE A 370 -18.35 -4.93 18.18
N THR A 371 -19.54 -4.68 17.62
CA THR A 371 -19.94 -3.33 17.18
C THR A 371 -20.11 -2.39 18.38
N ILE A 372 -20.70 -2.87 19.47
CA ILE A 372 -20.81 -2.11 20.74
C ILE A 372 -19.42 -1.83 21.31
N ASP A 373 -18.58 -2.86 21.44
CA ASP A 373 -17.23 -2.70 21.99
C ASP A 373 -16.35 -1.76 21.14
N LEU A 374 -16.49 -1.79 19.81
CA LEU A 374 -15.80 -0.87 18.89
C LEU A 374 -16.21 0.60 19.08
N ALA A 375 -17.49 0.85 19.30
CA ALA A 375 -18.02 2.19 19.54
C ALA A 375 -17.51 2.78 20.86
N ASN A 376 -17.17 1.92 21.83
CA ASN A 376 -16.66 2.31 23.14
C ASN A 376 -15.14 2.54 23.17
N ILE A 377 -14.41 2.26 22.08
CA ILE A 377 -12.97 2.55 22.02
C ILE A 377 -12.76 4.06 21.95
N ARG A 378 -12.00 4.60 22.90
CA ARG A 378 -11.46 5.95 22.81
C ARG A 378 -10.21 5.94 21.94
N TYR A 379 -10.31 6.52 20.74
CA TYR A 379 -9.18 6.68 19.84
C TYR A 379 -8.39 7.96 20.16
N PRO A 380 -7.06 7.97 19.98
CA PRO A 380 -6.27 9.21 20.08
C PRO A 380 -6.80 10.28 19.14
N SER A 381 -6.71 11.56 19.54
CA SER A 381 -7.13 12.72 18.72
C SER A 381 -6.41 12.78 17.36
N THR A 382 -5.19 12.23 17.28
CA THR A 382 -4.41 12.11 16.03
C THR A 382 -5.00 11.10 15.04
N THR A 383 -6.03 10.36 15.42
CA THR A 383 -6.70 9.37 14.56
C THR A 383 -7.61 10.08 13.56
N THR A 384 -7.19 10.15 12.31
CA THR A 384 -7.96 10.81 11.23
C THR A 384 -9.31 10.17 10.91
N ARG A 385 -9.52 8.89 11.28
CA ARG A 385 -10.80 8.20 11.04
C ARG A 385 -10.99 6.99 11.96
N ALA A 386 -12.02 7.02 12.80
CA ALA A 386 -12.45 5.84 13.54
C ALA A 386 -12.99 4.74 12.59
N PRO A 387 -12.78 3.44 12.89
CA PRO A 387 -13.35 2.36 12.11
C PRO A 387 -14.87 2.33 12.21
N ARG A 388 -15.57 2.24 11.08
CA ARG A 388 -17.01 1.95 11.05
C ARG A 388 -17.33 0.54 11.57
N ASN A 389 -18.63 0.25 11.70
CA ASN A 389 -19.12 -1.09 12.04
C ASN A 389 -18.57 -2.18 11.11
N LEU A 390 -18.38 -3.39 11.64
CA LEU A 390 -17.76 -4.49 10.89
C LEU A 390 -18.76 -5.32 10.08
N SER A 391 -20.04 -4.94 10.03
CA SER A 391 -21.10 -5.68 9.33
C SER A 391 -20.80 -5.89 7.85
N LYS A 392 -20.11 -4.93 7.22
CA LYS A 392 -19.59 -5.03 5.85
C LYS A 392 -18.07 -4.84 5.88
N CYS A 393 -17.34 -5.75 6.53
CA CYS A 393 -15.89 -5.62 6.70
C CYS A 393 -15.12 -5.48 5.37
N PHE A 394 -15.66 -6.01 4.26
CA PHE A 394 -15.10 -5.82 2.93
C PHE A 394 -15.18 -4.37 2.40
N LYS A 395 -16.00 -3.49 2.99
CA LYS A 395 -16.11 -2.06 2.64
C LYS A 395 -15.24 -1.15 3.51
N LEU A 396 -14.50 -1.70 4.48
CA LEU A 396 -13.55 -0.91 5.28
C LEU A 396 -12.51 -0.23 4.37
N LYS A 397 -12.34 1.08 4.55
CA LYS A 397 -11.26 1.85 3.94
C LYS A 397 -9.92 1.44 4.57
N ALA A 398 -8.82 1.65 3.86
CA ALA A 398 -7.51 1.21 4.32
C ALA A 398 -7.10 1.90 5.64
N ASN A 399 -7.43 3.18 5.81
CA ASN A 399 -7.13 3.90 7.04
C ASN A 399 -7.92 3.36 8.25
N GLU A 400 -9.19 2.99 8.05
CA GLU A 400 -9.99 2.33 9.10
C GLU A 400 -9.38 0.97 9.48
N SER A 401 -8.93 0.19 8.50
CA SER A 401 -8.20 -1.06 8.74
C SER A 401 -6.88 -0.84 9.48
N ARG A 402 -6.15 0.26 9.19
CA ARG A 402 -4.92 0.62 9.89
C ARG A 402 -5.19 0.91 11.36
N VAL A 403 -6.15 1.79 11.65
CA VAL A 403 -6.53 2.15 13.02
C VAL A 403 -7.01 0.92 13.79
N LEU A 404 -7.86 0.10 13.17
CA LEU A 404 -8.34 -1.14 13.78
C LEU A 404 -7.22 -2.15 14.05
N LEU A 405 -6.24 -2.29 13.16
CA LEU A 405 -5.11 -3.21 13.37
C LEU A 405 -4.14 -2.72 14.44
N LEU A 406 -3.80 -1.42 14.44
CA LEU A 406 -2.76 -0.88 15.31
C LEU A 406 -3.28 -0.52 16.72
N ILE A 407 -4.52 -0.07 16.81
CA ILE A 407 -5.13 0.44 18.05
C ILE A 407 -6.28 -0.46 18.49
N GLY A 408 -7.20 -0.77 17.58
CA GLY A 408 -8.44 -1.47 17.91
C GLY A 408 -8.33 -2.99 18.10
N TYR A 409 -7.19 -3.61 17.76
CA TYR A 409 -7.06 -5.08 17.76
C TYR A 409 -7.32 -5.76 19.12
N PRO A 410 -7.11 -5.13 20.31
CA PRO A 410 -7.34 -5.78 21.59
C PRO A 410 -8.78 -6.24 21.82
N ILE A 411 -9.76 -5.60 21.19
CA ILE A 411 -11.17 -6.00 21.31
C ILE A 411 -11.40 -7.46 20.91
N PHE A 412 -10.59 -7.97 19.97
CA PHE A 412 -10.77 -9.31 19.46
C PHE A 412 -10.35 -10.37 20.49
N LYS A 413 -9.67 -10.01 21.59
CA LYS A 413 -9.28 -10.94 22.67
C LYS A 413 -10.48 -11.63 23.31
N LYS A 414 -11.59 -10.90 23.47
CA LYS A 414 -12.84 -11.41 24.08
C LYS A 414 -13.56 -12.44 23.19
N TYR A 415 -13.28 -12.41 21.87
CA TYR A 415 -14.08 -13.12 20.88
C TYR A 415 -13.30 -14.20 20.13
N LEU A 416 -12.04 -13.95 19.78
CA LEU A 416 -11.21 -14.89 19.05
C LEU A 416 -10.62 -15.94 20.00
N PRO A 417 -10.63 -17.23 19.62
CA PRO A 417 -9.83 -18.24 20.30
C PRO A 417 -8.35 -17.84 20.31
N GLU A 418 -7.65 -18.26 21.38
CA GLU A 418 -6.29 -17.82 21.69
C GLU A 418 -5.30 -17.97 20.53
N VAL A 419 -5.36 -19.10 19.79
CA VAL A 419 -4.49 -19.35 18.63
C VAL A 419 -4.63 -18.26 17.56
N TYR A 420 -5.86 -17.82 17.26
CA TYR A 420 -6.12 -16.80 16.24
C TYR A 420 -5.82 -15.39 16.75
N TYR A 421 -6.05 -15.13 18.04
CA TYR A 421 -5.70 -13.85 18.64
C TYR A 421 -4.18 -13.67 18.75
N ASN A 422 -3.44 -14.72 19.12
CA ASN A 422 -1.97 -14.72 19.12
C ASN A 422 -1.41 -14.51 17.71
N HIS A 423 -2.04 -15.11 16.68
CA HIS A 423 -1.68 -14.87 15.29
C HIS A 423 -1.95 -13.42 14.84
N LEU A 424 -3.07 -12.82 15.25
CA LEU A 424 -3.34 -11.39 15.01
C LEU A 424 -2.29 -10.49 15.66
N LYS A 425 -1.90 -10.78 16.91
CA LYS A 425 -0.85 -10.02 17.60
C LYS A 425 0.48 -10.02 16.84
N MET A 426 0.85 -11.13 16.20
CA MET A 426 2.07 -11.17 15.38
C MET A 426 2.06 -10.12 14.27
N LEU A 427 0.94 -10.01 13.55
CA LEU A 427 0.76 -8.99 12.51
C LEU A 427 0.71 -7.59 13.12
N ALA A 428 -0.11 -7.37 14.15
CA ALA A 428 -0.28 -6.06 14.77
C ALA A 428 1.06 -5.51 15.27
N PHE A 429 1.79 -6.27 16.08
CA PHE A 429 3.07 -5.83 16.63
C PHE A 429 4.17 -5.66 15.58
N GLY A 430 4.27 -6.57 14.61
CA GLY A 430 5.25 -6.43 13.54
C GLY A 430 5.04 -5.16 12.71
N ILE A 431 3.79 -4.79 12.44
CA ILE A 431 3.47 -3.55 11.71
C ILE A 431 3.61 -2.32 12.60
N THR A 432 3.25 -2.37 13.88
CA THR A 432 3.52 -1.29 14.84
C THR A 432 5.00 -0.94 14.92
N ILE A 433 5.88 -1.95 14.94
CA ILE A 433 7.33 -1.72 14.88
C ILE A 433 7.71 -1.01 13.57
N GLY A 434 7.22 -1.50 12.42
CA GLY A 434 7.52 -0.89 11.13
C GLY A 434 6.99 0.55 10.97
N GLU A 435 5.94 0.93 11.70
CA GLU A 435 5.36 2.29 11.71
C GLU A 435 6.04 3.21 12.75
N SER A 436 6.95 2.69 13.58
CA SER A 436 7.63 3.46 14.63
C SER A 436 8.60 4.47 14.02
N ARG A 437 8.72 5.67 14.63
CA ARG A 437 9.61 6.75 14.16
C ARG A 437 11.08 6.35 14.21
N ASN A 438 11.46 5.64 15.28
CA ASN A 438 12.83 5.14 15.50
C ASN A 438 12.78 3.62 15.55
N ILE A 439 13.55 2.97 14.69
CA ILE A 439 13.60 1.51 14.59
C ILE A 439 15.04 1.07 14.79
N SER A 440 15.33 0.48 15.95
CA SER A 440 16.65 -0.09 16.24
C SER A 440 16.87 -1.42 15.52
N SER A 441 18.12 -1.89 15.42
CA SER A 441 18.41 -3.23 14.89
C SER A 441 17.69 -4.35 15.65
N LYS A 442 17.49 -4.17 16.97
CA LYS A 442 16.69 -5.10 17.77
C LYS A 442 15.23 -5.11 17.32
N ASN A 443 14.64 -3.92 17.15
CA ASN A 443 13.27 -3.82 16.65
C ASN A 443 13.11 -4.45 15.25
N LEU A 444 14.08 -4.27 14.36
CA LEU A 444 14.08 -4.92 13.04
C LEU A 444 14.09 -6.45 13.15
N ASN A 445 14.93 -7.02 14.02
CA ASN A 445 14.97 -8.47 14.25
C ASN A 445 13.63 -8.97 14.83
N ASP A 446 13.06 -8.25 15.81
CA ASP A 446 11.76 -8.57 16.39
C ASP A 446 10.66 -8.55 15.32
N MET A 447 10.67 -7.52 14.45
CA MET A 447 9.74 -7.39 13.33
C MET A 447 9.88 -8.56 12.34
N GLU A 448 11.10 -8.93 11.97
CA GLU A 448 11.36 -10.07 11.07
C GLU A 448 10.84 -11.38 11.66
N LEU A 449 11.09 -11.61 12.94
CA LEU A 449 10.61 -12.81 13.65
C LEU A 449 9.09 -12.86 13.71
N LEU A 450 8.44 -11.75 14.09
CA LEU A 450 6.98 -11.63 14.18
C LEU A 450 6.32 -11.86 12.81
N LEU A 451 6.78 -11.18 11.77
CA LEU A 451 6.16 -11.22 10.45
C LEU A 451 6.47 -12.52 9.69
N SER A 452 7.64 -13.13 9.90
CA SER A 452 7.93 -14.46 9.39
C SER A 452 7.07 -15.51 10.09
N SER A 453 6.98 -15.46 11.42
CA SER A 453 6.14 -16.36 12.21
C SER A 453 4.65 -16.24 11.86
N PHE A 454 4.17 -15.03 11.57
CA PHE A 454 2.81 -14.80 11.10
C PHE A 454 2.50 -15.60 9.82
N VAL A 455 3.45 -15.69 8.89
CA VAL A 455 3.25 -16.43 7.63
C VAL A 455 3.52 -17.92 7.82
N ASP A 456 4.51 -18.29 8.62
CA ASP A 456 4.95 -19.69 8.80
C ASP A 456 4.00 -20.50 9.67
N ASN A 457 3.47 -19.87 10.71
CA ASN A 457 2.53 -20.49 11.64
C ASN A 457 1.09 -20.08 11.33
N PHE A 458 0.74 -19.96 10.04
CA PHE A 458 -0.59 -19.51 9.62
C PHE A 458 -1.67 -20.52 10.05
N PRO A 459 -2.56 -20.19 11.02
CA PRO A 459 -3.41 -21.17 11.70
C PRO A 459 -4.70 -21.51 10.93
N TYR A 460 -4.85 -20.96 9.72
CA TYR A 460 -5.98 -21.18 8.85
C TYR A 460 -5.61 -22.16 7.73
N HIS A 461 -6.59 -22.55 6.93
CA HIS A 461 -6.34 -23.40 5.77
C HIS A 461 -5.34 -22.74 4.79
N GLU A 462 -4.34 -23.51 4.30
CA GLU A 462 -3.24 -23.03 3.44
C GLU A 462 -3.70 -22.24 2.20
N ARG A 463 -4.89 -22.56 1.67
CA ARG A 463 -5.57 -21.83 0.57
C ARG A 463 -5.66 -20.30 0.77
N TYR A 464 -5.54 -19.82 2.00
CA TYR A 464 -5.60 -18.40 2.33
C TYR A 464 -4.24 -17.71 2.31
N ILE A 465 -3.13 -18.46 2.23
CA ILE A 465 -1.74 -17.96 2.09
C ILE A 465 -1.51 -17.52 0.64
N VAL A 466 -2.28 -16.53 0.21
CA VAL A 466 -2.14 -15.88 -1.08
C VAL A 466 -0.98 -14.88 -1.05
N GLN A 467 -0.67 -14.28 -2.19
CA GLN A 467 0.43 -13.32 -2.33
C GLN A 467 0.45 -12.20 -1.29
N ASN A 468 -0.71 -11.70 -0.82
CA ASN A 468 -0.76 -10.69 0.24
C ASN A 468 -0.28 -11.19 1.59
N ILE A 469 -0.64 -12.41 1.99
CA ILE A 469 -0.13 -13.04 3.20
C ILE A 469 1.36 -13.34 3.05
N HIS A 470 1.77 -13.95 1.94
CA HIS A 470 3.17 -14.29 1.69
C HIS A 470 4.09 -13.06 1.73
N SER A 471 3.66 -11.93 1.16
CA SER A 471 4.49 -10.73 1.12
C SER A 471 4.73 -10.08 2.48
N VAL A 472 3.96 -10.45 3.52
CA VAL A 472 4.17 -9.92 4.89
C VAL A 472 5.58 -10.21 5.40
N LYS A 473 6.17 -11.35 5.02
CA LYS A 473 7.56 -11.70 5.37
C LYS A 473 8.61 -10.68 4.91
N HIS A 474 8.35 -9.99 3.81
CA HIS A 474 9.33 -9.10 3.17
C HIS A 474 9.35 -7.69 3.77
N PHE A 475 8.45 -7.40 4.72
CA PHE A 475 8.33 -6.06 5.31
C PHE A 475 9.52 -5.69 6.17
N ALA A 476 10.01 -6.59 7.03
CA ALA A 476 11.17 -6.29 7.88
C ALA A 476 12.41 -5.93 7.04
N LYS A 477 12.67 -6.69 5.97
CA LYS A 477 13.75 -6.39 5.03
C LYS A 477 13.53 -5.06 4.30
N THR A 478 12.29 -4.77 3.88
CA THR A 478 11.97 -3.48 3.24
C THR A 478 12.19 -2.30 4.20
N VAL A 479 11.80 -2.44 5.47
CA VAL A 479 12.02 -1.41 6.50
C VAL A 479 13.52 -1.23 6.79
N ASN A 480 14.29 -2.32 6.84
CA ASN A 480 15.75 -2.25 6.95
C ASN A 480 16.38 -1.47 5.78
N ASP A 481 15.81 -1.60 4.58
CA ASP A 481 16.38 -0.99 3.37
C ASP A 481 15.90 0.45 3.12
N PHE A 482 14.71 0.86 3.61
CA PHE A 482 14.09 2.17 3.30
C PHE A 482 13.60 2.96 4.53
N GLY A 483 13.82 2.43 5.73
CA GLY A 483 13.32 3.01 6.98
C GLY A 483 11.83 2.73 7.23
N PRO A 484 11.20 3.50 8.15
CA PRO A 484 9.83 3.25 8.57
C PRO A 484 8.80 3.23 7.43
N LEU A 485 7.74 2.44 7.61
CA LEU A 485 6.71 2.15 6.61
C LEU A 485 6.01 3.39 6.05
N PHE A 486 5.84 4.42 6.88
CA PHE A 486 5.21 5.67 6.47
C PHE A 486 6.02 6.48 5.47
N ASN A 487 7.32 6.18 5.27
CA ASN A 487 8.17 6.90 4.32
C ASN A 487 7.80 6.63 2.85
N TYR A 488 7.16 5.50 2.57
CA TYR A 488 6.91 5.03 1.22
C TYR A 488 5.51 4.43 1.02
N SER A 489 4.60 4.72 1.95
CA SER A 489 3.24 4.19 1.88
C SER A 489 2.44 4.75 0.68
N THR A 490 1.65 3.92 0.01
CA THR A 490 0.86 4.40 -1.15
C THR A 490 -0.34 5.27 -0.78
N PHE A 491 -0.71 5.39 0.50
CA PHE A 491 -1.78 6.32 0.96
C PHE A 491 -1.59 7.73 0.41
N ASN A 492 -0.34 8.21 0.47
CA ASN A 492 0.01 9.57 0.08
C ASN A 492 -0.14 9.76 -1.44
N TYR A 493 0.30 8.78 -2.22
CA TYR A 493 0.20 8.82 -3.67
C TYR A 493 -1.26 8.65 -4.14
N GLU A 494 -2.06 7.79 -3.52
CA GLU A 494 -3.49 7.64 -3.84
C GLU A 494 -4.27 8.94 -3.64
N SER A 495 -3.94 9.69 -2.58
CA SER A 495 -4.59 10.97 -2.28
C SER A 495 -4.24 12.02 -3.34
N VAL A 496 -2.96 12.12 -3.71
CA VAL A 496 -2.48 13.01 -4.79
C VAL A 496 -3.09 12.63 -6.14
N ILE A 497 -3.13 11.34 -6.46
CA ILE A 497 -3.71 10.82 -7.70
C ILE A 497 -5.23 11.05 -7.73
N GLY A 498 -5.91 10.92 -6.59
CA GLY A 498 -7.32 11.25 -6.44
C GLY A 498 -7.59 12.73 -6.77
N TYR A 499 -6.77 13.64 -6.24
CA TYR A 499 -6.85 15.06 -6.57
C TYR A 499 -6.59 15.34 -8.05
N LEU A 500 -5.52 14.76 -8.61
CA LEU A 500 -5.19 14.86 -10.03
C LEU A 500 -6.35 14.40 -10.91
N SER A 501 -6.96 13.26 -10.58
CA SER A 501 -8.10 12.73 -11.32
C SER A 501 -9.34 13.61 -11.21
N ALA A 502 -9.62 14.17 -10.03
CA ALA A 502 -10.76 15.05 -9.81
C ALA A 502 -10.63 16.39 -10.55
N SER A 503 -9.40 16.83 -10.84
CA SER A 503 -9.16 18.05 -11.62
C SER A 503 -9.54 17.92 -13.11
N ILE A 504 -9.77 16.71 -13.61
CA ILE A 504 -10.07 16.43 -15.01
C ILE A 504 -11.59 16.44 -15.21
N HIS A 505 -12.09 17.39 -15.98
CA HIS A 505 -13.51 17.56 -16.25
C HIS A 505 -13.86 17.21 -17.72
N GLY A 506 -12.89 17.34 -18.64
CA GLY A 506 -13.11 17.16 -20.08
C GLY A 506 -12.88 15.74 -20.57
N THR A 507 -13.82 15.21 -21.36
CA THR A 507 -13.75 13.85 -21.99
C THR A 507 -12.76 13.72 -23.14
N LYS A 508 -12.16 14.83 -23.57
CA LYS A 508 -11.18 14.90 -24.67
C LYS A 508 -9.96 15.66 -24.19
N ARG A 509 -8.77 15.22 -24.61
CA ARG A 509 -7.47 15.82 -24.23
C ARG A 509 -7.19 15.81 -22.72
N VAL A 510 -7.68 14.79 -22.02
CA VAL A 510 -7.43 14.48 -20.59
C VAL A 510 -5.99 14.79 -20.15
N GLY A 511 -4.99 14.32 -20.91
CA GLY A 511 -3.59 14.55 -20.55
C GLY A 511 -3.18 16.02 -20.63
N SER A 512 -3.68 16.77 -21.61
CA SER A 512 -3.42 18.20 -21.75
C SER A 512 -4.10 19.00 -20.64
N GLU A 513 -5.35 18.68 -20.31
CA GLU A 513 -6.07 19.31 -19.20
C GLU A 513 -5.34 19.12 -17.88
N LEU A 514 -4.88 17.90 -17.59
CA LEU A 514 -4.13 17.62 -16.38
C LEU A 514 -2.82 18.42 -16.31
N ILE A 515 -2.07 18.49 -17.42
CA ILE A 515 -0.82 19.26 -17.48
C ILE A 515 -1.08 20.75 -17.25
N ILE A 516 -2.12 21.31 -17.86
CA ILE A 516 -2.50 22.71 -17.68
C ILE A 516 -2.88 22.98 -16.22
N ASN A 517 -3.75 22.17 -15.63
CA ASN A 517 -4.18 22.33 -14.24
C ASN A 517 -3.01 22.23 -13.27
N LEU A 518 -2.10 21.28 -13.50
CA LEU A 518 -0.88 21.13 -12.71
C LEU A 518 0.04 22.35 -12.79
N GLN A 519 0.23 22.89 -13.99
CA GLN A 519 1.07 24.06 -14.20
C GLN A 519 0.46 25.30 -13.51
N LEU A 520 -0.85 25.50 -13.68
CA LEU A 520 -1.59 26.60 -13.05
C LEU A 520 -1.53 26.51 -11.53
N PHE A 521 -1.68 25.31 -10.96
CA PHE A 521 -1.56 25.12 -9.51
C PHE A 521 -0.18 25.51 -8.99
N LYS A 522 0.88 25.09 -9.70
CA LYS A 522 2.27 25.45 -9.32
C LYS A 522 2.51 26.94 -9.42
N GLU A 523 2.09 27.58 -10.52
CA GLU A 523 2.26 29.02 -10.71
C GLU A 523 1.49 29.83 -9.66
N ALA A 524 0.26 29.44 -9.33
CA ALA A 524 -0.53 30.06 -8.28
C ALA A 524 0.15 29.94 -6.90
N TYR A 525 0.74 28.79 -6.59
CA TYR A 525 1.47 28.57 -5.34
C TYR A 525 2.76 29.40 -5.25
N PHE A 526 3.56 29.44 -6.33
CA PHE A 526 4.76 30.28 -6.36
C PHE A 526 4.41 31.75 -6.20
N ALA A 527 3.31 32.20 -6.80
CA ALA A 527 2.91 33.58 -6.71
C ALA A 527 2.16 33.97 -5.44
N SER A 528 1.67 33.01 -4.64
CA SER A 528 1.18 33.28 -3.28
C SER A 528 2.30 33.33 -2.26
N THR A 529 3.45 32.70 -2.55
CA THR A 529 4.62 32.63 -1.67
C THR A 529 5.66 33.72 -1.97
N ASP A 530 5.84 34.09 -3.23
CA ASP A 530 6.55 35.31 -3.62
C ASP A 530 5.56 36.48 -3.71
N HIS A 531 5.92 37.67 -3.22
CA HIS A 531 5.20 38.93 -3.51
C HIS A 531 5.33 39.31 -4.99
N CYS A 532 4.87 38.45 -5.90
CA CYS A 532 5.02 38.63 -7.34
C CYS A 532 3.85 39.46 -7.87
N SER A 533 4.09 40.75 -8.05
CA SER A 533 3.19 41.73 -8.63
C SER A 533 3.05 41.56 -10.16
N SER A 534 2.60 40.39 -10.62
CA SER A 534 2.25 40.19 -12.03
C SER A 534 0.78 40.59 -12.26
N SER A 535 0.53 41.61 -13.09
CA SER A 535 -0.83 42.07 -13.43
C SER A 535 -1.69 40.99 -14.08
N TYR A 536 -1.05 40.07 -14.81
CA TYR A 536 -1.69 38.91 -15.45
C TYR A 536 -2.26 37.94 -14.42
N LEU A 537 -1.51 37.68 -13.34
CA LEU A 537 -1.92 36.78 -12.28
C LEU A 537 -3.10 37.35 -11.48
N SER A 538 -3.13 38.66 -11.23
CA SER A 538 -4.29 39.31 -10.59
C SER A 538 -5.58 39.17 -11.39
N THR A 539 -5.47 39.14 -12.71
CA THR A 539 -6.61 38.97 -13.63
C THR A 539 -7.07 37.51 -13.66
N PHE A 540 -6.13 36.56 -13.56
CA PHE A 540 -6.41 35.14 -13.54
C PHE A 540 -6.94 34.63 -12.19
N ILE A 541 -6.44 35.14 -11.05
CA ILE A 541 -7.01 34.86 -9.72
C ILE A 541 -8.46 35.35 -9.66
N LYS A 542 -8.75 36.54 -10.22
CA LYS A 542 -10.14 37.03 -10.37
C LYS A 542 -11.00 36.09 -11.22
N TYR A 543 -10.44 35.46 -12.26
CA TYR A 543 -11.14 34.47 -13.08
C TYR A 543 -11.47 33.18 -12.29
N LEU A 544 -10.54 32.68 -11.47
CA LEU A 544 -10.79 31.50 -10.63
C LEU A 544 -11.79 31.78 -9.49
N ASP A 545 -11.71 32.95 -8.85
CA ASP A 545 -12.69 33.39 -7.85
C ASP A 545 -14.10 33.52 -8.42
N THR A 546 -14.23 33.93 -9.69
CA THR A 546 -15.55 33.97 -10.35
C THR A 546 -16.12 32.59 -10.65
N LYS A 547 -15.29 31.54 -10.80
CA LYS A 547 -15.76 30.16 -10.99
C LYS A 547 -16.11 29.45 -9.67
N ASN A 548 -15.32 29.64 -8.61
CA ASN A 548 -15.60 29.00 -7.32
C ASN A 548 -16.84 29.55 -6.62
N LYS A 549 -17.30 30.76 -6.97
CA LYS A 549 -18.58 31.32 -6.49
C LYS A 549 -19.81 30.81 -7.23
N GLN A 550 -19.67 29.91 -8.22
CA GLN A 550 -20.79 29.40 -8.99
C GLN A 550 -20.82 27.87 -9.00
N HIS A 551 -21.52 27.28 -8.03
CA HIS A 551 -22.39 26.12 -8.29
C HIS A 551 -23.56 26.11 -7.27
N PRO A 552 -24.77 25.62 -7.62
CA PRO A 552 -25.33 25.34 -8.95
C PRO A 552 -26.73 25.96 -9.16
N LYS A 553 -26.97 26.54 -10.35
CA LYS A 553 -28.27 26.64 -11.08
C LYS A 553 -28.24 27.87 -11.98
N GLN A 554 -27.42 27.85 -13.04
CA GLN A 554 -27.80 28.41 -14.34
C GLN A 554 -26.68 28.12 -15.34
N ARG A 555 -27.09 27.52 -16.46
CA ARG A 555 -26.25 27.25 -17.62
C ARG A 555 -26.05 28.60 -18.32
N ILE A 556 -24.87 29.20 -18.22
CA ILE A 556 -24.52 30.36 -19.04
C ILE A 556 -23.72 29.86 -20.25
N SER A 557 -24.18 30.29 -21.43
CA SER A 557 -23.57 30.03 -22.74
C SER A 557 -22.13 30.52 -22.79
N THR A 558 -21.25 29.66 -23.29
CA THR A 558 -19.86 29.97 -23.61
C THR A 558 -19.78 30.96 -24.77
N GLU A 559 -19.65 32.25 -24.48
CA GLU A 559 -19.10 33.22 -25.43
C GLU A 559 -18.13 34.15 -24.69
N ASN A 560 -16.99 34.40 -25.35
CA ASN A 560 -15.93 35.36 -25.04
C ASN A 560 -14.75 34.87 -24.18
N VAL A 561 -13.99 33.93 -24.74
CA VAL A 561 -12.51 34.03 -24.71
C VAL A 561 -12.08 34.06 -26.18
N SER A 562 -11.40 35.13 -26.61
CA SER A 562 -11.01 35.26 -28.01
C SER A 562 -9.94 34.22 -28.37
N GLU A 563 -9.98 33.68 -29.58
CA GLU A 563 -8.94 32.75 -30.06
C GLU A 563 -7.54 33.38 -30.00
N ASP A 564 -7.44 34.70 -30.12
CA ASP A 564 -6.19 35.46 -30.05
C ASP A 564 -5.54 35.43 -28.65
N ASP A 565 -6.34 35.42 -27.58
CA ASP A 565 -5.84 35.34 -26.18
C ASP A 565 -5.25 33.96 -25.86
N LEU A 566 -5.86 32.89 -26.40
CA LEU A 566 -5.33 31.54 -26.29
C LEU A 566 -4.04 31.38 -27.11
N ASP A 567 -3.99 31.95 -28.31
CA ASP A 567 -2.85 31.83 -29.22
C ASP A 567 -1.62 32.63 -28.73
N LEU A 568 -1.84 33.76 -28.05
CA LEU A 568 -0.82 34.50 -27.30
C LEU A 568 -0.25 33.70 -26.12
N LEU A 569 -1.11 32.98 -25.39
CA LEU A 569 -0.70 32.06 -24.32
C LEU A 569 0.19 30.95 -24.89
N TYR A 570 -0.24 30.30 -25.98
CA TYR A 570 0.51 29.23 -26.65
C TYR A 570 1.85 29.68 -27.23
N LYS A 571 1.99 30.94 -27.67
CA LYS A 571 3.24 31.50 -28.21
C LYS A 571 4.23 31.95 -27.15
N SER A 572 3.79 32.11 -25.89
CA SER A 572 4.64 32.56 -24.77
C SER A 572 5.43 31.44 -24.06
N PHE A 573 5.15 30.17 -24.39
CA PHE A 573 5.88 29.02 -23.83
C PHE A 573 7.30 28.87 -24.40
N PRO A 574 8.31 28.51 -23.58
CA PRO A 574 9.63 28.15 -24.07
C PRO A 574 9.54 26.98 -25.06
N LYS A 575 10.18 27.11 -26.23
CA LYS A 575 10.17 26.08 -27.31
C LYS A 575 10.68 24.70 -26.89
N GLU A 576 11.30 24.59 -25.72
CA GLU A 576 11.84 23.34 -25.16
C GLU A 576 10.75 22.35 -24.69
N TYR A 577 9.50 22.80 -24.52
CA TYR A 577 8.35 21.95 -24.18
C TYR A 577 7.50 21.57 -25.40
N THR A 578 8.12 21.42 -26.57
CA THR A 578 7.40 20.96 -27.77
C THR A 578 6.88 19.54 -27.54
N ILE A 579 5.56 19.38 -27.47
CA ILE A 579 4.85 18.10 -27.53
C ILE A 579 5.35 17.36 -28.78
N LYS A 580 6.24 16.38 -28.60
CA LYS A 580 6.46 15.37 -29.64
C LYS A 580 5.21 14.50 -29.67
N SER A 581 4.23 14.89 -30.49
CA SER A 581 3.19 13.96 -30.88
C SER A 581 3.89 12.78 -31.54
N MET A 582 3.90 11.61 -30.91
CA MET A 582 4.23 10.38 -31.60
C MET A 582 3.13 10.14 -32.64
N LYS A 583 3.32 10.68 -33.84
CA LYS A 583 2.67 10.20 -35.05
C LYS A 583 3.53 9.06 -35.61
N SER A 584 3.21 7.83 -35.21
CA SER A 584 3.18 6.63 -36.04
C SER A 584 2.69 5.46 -35.19
#